data_AF-A0A6N8JP34-F1
#
_entry.id   AF-A0A6N8JP34-F1
#
_cell.length_a   1.000
_cell.length_b   1.000
_cell.length_c   1.000
_cell.angle_alpha   90.00
_cell.angle_beta   90.00
_cell.angle_gamma   90.00
#
_symmetry.space_group_name_H-M   'P 1'
#
loop_
_entity.id
_entity.type
_entity.pdbx_description
1 polymer ?
#
loop_
_entity_poly.entity_id
_entity_poly.type
_entity_poly.pdbx_seq_one_letter_code
_entity_poly.pdbx_strand_id
1 'polypeptide(L)'
;MTAEGLDGFAYESACAHESEAARRHYWAVAIGLQAADGLEVSPYVRRVADDYIAGARTLAETGELVRAHHAAGHDEASLEADLVGQRIAELLAASPFYLAPEMLPEIHRYLFQDLDAAVYHPGEFKTERMVKQEDILNGDSVLYADPLAYEMALKGVFATEQAKSYGALAKDELAGFCHSIAFIWQIHPFYEGNTRTVAVFSALYLNQLGFDVSNEPFEHHARYFRDALVRAMYRNVPAGIFPDEAFLVKFYESLLGRGPASFDREELMCLPLFENPALLRNVDPAKALDTSKLA
;
A
#
# COMPACT_ATOMS: atom_id res chain seq x y z
N MET A 1 -30.78 34.14 -0.51
CA MET A 1 -31.82 33.36 0.18
C MET A 1 -31.12 32.23 0.90
N THR A 2 -30.91 32.38 2.19
CA THR A 2 -30.32 31.34 3.04
C THR A 2 -31.38 30.29 3.26
N ALA A 3 -31.09 29.03 2.92
CA ALA A 3 -31.94 27.92 3.34
C ALA A 3 -32.05 28.00 4.88
N GLU A 4 -33.27 28.08 5.40
CA GLU A 4 -33.53 28.03 6.85
C GLU A 4 -33.20 26.62 7.35
N GLY A 5 -31.91 26.37 7.56
CA GLY A 5 -31.42 25.24 8.34
C GLY A 5 -31.41 25.62 9.82
N LEU A 6 -31.66 24.65 10.69
CA LEU A 6 -31.53 24.78 12.15
C LEU A 6 -30.07 25.02 12.61
N ASP A 7 -29.14 25.11 11.67
CA ASP A 7 -27.71 25.14 11.93
C ASP A 7 -27.15 26.56 11.89
N GLY A 8 -26.63 27.00 13.04
CA GLY A 8 -25.87 28.25 13.20
C GLY A 8 -24.36 28.01 13.24
N PHE A 9 -23.90 26.81 12.90
CA PHE A 9 -22.49 26.45 12.88
C PHE A 9 -21.78 27.21 11.75
N ALA A 10 -20.76 27.98 12.12
CA ALA A 10 -19.92 28.67 11.15
C ALA A 10 -19.15 27.62 10.33
N TYR A 11 -19.03 27.82 9.03
CA TYR A 11 -18.17 26.97 8.20
C TYR A 11 -16.71 27.14 8.66
N GLU A 12 -16.16 26.10 9.27
CA GLU A 12 -14.76 26.03 9.67
C GLU A 12 -13.98 25.15 8.69
N SER A 13 -12.72 25.49 8.42
CA SER A 13 -11.82 24.58 7.72
C SER A 13 -11.67 23.30 8.55
N ALA A 14 -11.72 22.14 7.89
CA ALA A 14 -11.45 20.87 8.58
C ALA A 14 -10.09 20.96 9.29
N CYS A 15 -10.08 20.79 10.61
CA CYS A 15 -8.84 20.75 11.38
C CYS A 15 -8.11 19.45 11.05
N ALA A 16 -6.81 19.55 10.76
CA ALA A 16 -5.95 18.38 10.68
C ALA A 16 -5.98 17.66 12.04
N HIS A 17 -5.87 16.33 12.03
CA HIS A 17 -5.80 15.55 13.27
C HIS A 17 -4.43 15.79 13.94
N GLU A 18 -4.31 16.87 14.71
CA GLU A 18 -3.04 17.42 15.21
C GLU A 18 -2.60 16.84 16.57
N SER A 19 -3.14 15.71 17.02
CA SER A 19 -2.63 15.09 18.24
C SER A 19 -1.22 14.52 18.00
N GLU A 20 -0.37 14.51 19.03
CA GLU A 20 0.95 13.84 18.92
C GLU A 20 0.80 12.38 18.49
N ALA A 21 -0.23 11.68 19.00
CA ALA A 21 -0.54 10.31 18.64
C ALA A 21 -0.85 10.17 17.13
N ALA A 22 -1.64 11.08 16.55
CA ALA A 22 -1.94 11.08 15.12
C ALA A 22 -0.70 11.40 14.28
N ARG A 23 0.11 12.38 14.69
CA ARG A 23 1.38 12.70 14.00
C ARG A 23 2.35 11.52 14.01
N ARG A 24 2.51 10.86 15.15
CA ARG A 24 3.32 9.64 15.32
C ARG A 24 2.80 8.54 14.41
N HIS A 25 1.49 8.37 14.40
CA HIS A 25 0.81 7.37 13.60
C HIS A 25 1.08 7.54 12.09
N TYR A 26 0.94 8.75 11.52
CA TYR A 26 1.19 8.97 10.09
C TYR A 26 2.63 8.65 9.67
N TRP A 27 3.61 9.04 10.49
CA TRP A 27 5.02 8.80 10.19
C TRP A 27 5.44 7.34 10.39
N ALA A 28 4.89 6.65 11.40
CA ALA A 28 5.10 5.23 11.59
C ALA A 28 4.68 4.42 10.34
N VAL A 29 3.48 4.69 9.82
CA VAL A 29 2.98 4.05 8.58
C VAL A 29 3.89 4.38 7.41
N ALA A 30 4.17 5.67 7.21
CA ALA A 30 4.96 6.16 6.10
C ALA A 30 6.35 5.52 6.03
N ILE A 31 7.01 5.38 7.19
CA ILE A 31 8.34 4.77 7.29
C ILE A 31 8.25 3.25 7.08
N GLY A 32 7.34 2.57 7.76
CA GLY A 32 7.25 1.11 7.67
C GLY A 32 6.85 0.59 6.30
N LEU A 33 5.99 1.33 5.58
CA LEU A 33 5.56 0.95 4.23
C LEU A 33 6.71 0.88 3.22
N GLN A 34 7.84 1.55 3.47
CA GLN A 34 9.00 1.46 2.57
C GLN A 34 9.59 0.05 2.54
N ALA A 35 9.46 -0.71 3.64
CA ALA A 35 9.93 -2.09 3.71
C ALA A 35 9.19 -3.04 2.74
N ALA A 36 8.00 -2.68 2.23
CA ALA A 36 7.30 -3.48 1.21
C ALA A 36 8.14 -3.70 -0.06
N ASP A 37 8.99 -2.73 -0.39
CA ASP A 37 9.92 -2.78 -1.51
C ASP A 37 11.38 -3.00 -1.05
N GLY A 38 11.59 -3.36 0.23
CA GLY A 38 12.92 -3.61 0.79
C GLY A 38 13.76 -2.35 1.01
N LEU A 39 13.11 -1.18 1.09
CA LEU A 39 13.75 0.11 1.26
C LEU A 39 13.78 0.55 2.73
N GLU A 40 14.76 1.36 3.08
CA GLU A 40 14.90 1.97 4.41
C GLU A 40 15.04 3.49 4.31
N VAL A 41 14.36 4.21 5.21
CA VAL A 41 14.50 5.67 5.33
C VAL A 41 15.82 6.05 6.00
N SER A 42 16.34 7.23 5.67
CA SER A 42 17.55 7.77 6.27
C SER A 42 17.37 8.07 7.78
N PRO A 43 18.49 8.10 8.54
CA PRO A 43 18.49 8.69 9.88
C PRO A 43 18.03 10.15 9.88
N TYR A 44 18.25 10.89 8.78
CA TYR A 44 17.80 12.27 8.64
C TYR A 44 16.27 12.35 8.67
N VAL A 45 15.57 11.58 7.84
CA VAL A 45 14.10 11.57 7.81
C VAL A 45 13.51 11.17 9.16
N ARG A 46 14.08 10.16 9.84
CA ARG A 46 13.63 9.78 11.20
C ARG A 46 13.68 10.96 12.16
N ARG A 47 14.78 11.71 12.17
CA ARG A 47 14.93 12.90 13.03
C ARG A 47 13.93 14.01 12.67
N VAL A 48 13.74 14.31 11.38
CA VAL A 48 12.79 15.37 11.00
C VAL A 48 11.33 14.94 11.29
N ALA A 49 11.03 13.65 11.15
CA ALA A 49 9.76 13.08 11.59
C ALA A 49 9.55 13.24 13.10
N ASP A 50 10.57 12.97 13.93
CA ASP A 50 10.51 13.17 15.38
C ASP A 50 10.23 14.64 15.76
N ASP A 51 10.87 15.61 15.09
CA ASP A 51 10.61 17.05 15.26
C ASP A 51 9.13 17.38 14.97
N TYR A 52 8.56 16.83 13.90
CA TYR A 52 7.14 16.99 13.57
C TYR A 52 6.23 16.35 14.61
N ILE A 53 6.53 15.11 15.03
CA ILE A 53 5.74 14.39 16.04
C ILE A 53 5.68 15.20 17.34
N ALA A 54 6.82 15.72 17.79
CA ALA A 54 6.93 16.58 18.97
C ALA A 54 6.25 17.96 18.81
N GLY A 55 5.77 18.32 17.61
CA GLY A 55 5.14 19.60 17.32
C GLY A 55 6.13 20.75 17.20
N ALA A 56 7.43 20.46 17.04
CA ALA A 56 8.46 21.48 16.85
C ALA A 56 8.45 22.06 15.42
N ARG A 57 7.80 21.36 14.47
CA ARG A 57 7.65 21.75 13.07
C ARG A 57 6.27 21.38 12.54
N THR A 58 5.83 22.10 11.53
CA THR A 58 4.64 21.74 10.74
C THR A 58 4.95 20.62 9.75
N LEU A 59 3.90 20.00 9.21
CA LEU A 59 4.04 18.96 8.19
C LEU A 59 4.65 19.51 6.90
N ALA A 60 4.28 20.74 6.52
CA ALA A 60 4.80 21.42 5.34
C ALA A 60 6.31 21.69 5.46
N GLU A 61 6.76 22.27 6.58
CA GLU A 61 8.18 22.52 6.84
C GLU A 61 8.99 21.22 6.86
N THR A 62 8.42 20.16 7.42
CA THR A 62 9.02 18.82 7.45
C THR A 62 9.23 18.31 6.02
N GLY A 63 8.21 18.41 5.16
CA GLY A 63 8.32 18.01 3.76
C GLY A 63 9.38 18.81 2.98
N GLU A 64 9.44 20.13 3.20
CA GLU A 64 10.47 20.98 2.58
C GLU A 64 11.88 20.58 2.98
N LEU A 65 12.10 20.26 4.26
CA LEU A 65 13.40 19.83 4.77
C LEU A 65 13.87 18.50 4.17
N VAL A 66 12.96 17.54 3.96
CA VAL A 66 13.29 16.26 3.32
C VAL A 66 13.64 16.47 1.85
N ARG A 67 12.81 17.23 1.11
CA ARG A 67 13.08 17.52 -0.31
C ARG A 67 14.37 18.32 -0.51
N ALA A 68 14.63 19.31 0.34
CA ALA A 68 15.86 20.11 0.26
C ALA A 68 17.12 19.30 0.57
N HIS A 69 17.04 18.33 1.50
CA HIS A 69 18.15 17.44 1.83
C HIS A 69 18.59 16.59 0.63
N HIS A 70 17.62 15.99 -0.07
CA HIS A 70 17.88 15.19 -1.27
C HIS A 70 18.28 16.05 -2.48
N ALA A 71 17.69 17.24 -2.63
CA ALA A 71 18.10 18.20 -3.67
C ALA A 71 19.56 18.67 -3.53
N ALA A 72 20.14 18.59 -2.32
CA ALA A 72 21.55 18.86 -2.05
C ALA A 72 22.47 17.66 -2.35
N GLY A 73 21.93 16.51 -2.77
CA GLY A 73 22.68 15.31 -3.12
C GLY A 73 23.08 14.45 -1.91
N HIS A 74 22.40 14.57 -0.78
CA HIS A 74 22.62 13.73 0.39
C HIS A 74 21.77 12.46 0.37
N ASP A 75 22.27 11.38 1.00
CA ASP A 75 21.53 10.14 1.25
C ASP A 75 20.86 9.52 0.01
N GLU A 76 21.53 9.55 -1.15
CA GLU A 76 21.02 9.02 -2.43
C GLU A 76 20.46 7.59 -2.33
N ALA A 77 21.04 6.76 -1.47
CA ALA A 77 20.59 5.38 -1.22
C ALA A 77 19.19 5.27 -0.58
N SER A 78 18.72 6.30 0.14
CA SER A 78 17.38 6.34 0.76
C SER A 78 16.45 7.34 0.10
N LEU A 79 16.84 7.97 -1.02
CA LEU A 79 16.09 9.02 -1.69
C LEU A 79 14.64 8.65 -1.94
N GLU A 80 14.41 7.46 -2.49
CA GLU A 80 13.06 6.98 -2.76
C GLU A 80 12.25 6.81 -1.47
N ALA A 81 12.81 6.08 -0.49
CA ALA A 81 12.15 5.78 0.78
C ALA A 81 11.76 7.06 1.52
N ASP A 82 12.67 8.03 1.52
CA ASP A 82 12.53 9.30 2.22
C ASP A 82 11.48 10.19 1.57
N LEU A 83 11.55 10.40 0.25
CA LEU A 83 10.61 11.25 -0.47
C LEU A 83 9.21 10.64 -0.51
N VAL A 84 9.10 9.34 -0.80
CA VAL A 84 7.80 8.65 -0.81
C VAL A 84 7.22 8.57 0.60
N GLY A 85 8.03 8.22 1.61
CA GLY A 85 7.58 8.20 3.00
C GLY A 85 7.02 9.56 3.44
N GLN A 86 7.74 10.63 3.12
CA GLN A 86 7.29 11.99 3.38
C GLN A 86 5.93 12.31 2.72
N ARG A 87 5.70 11.90 1.46
CA ARG A 87 4.41 12.05 0.77
C ARG A 87 3.30 11.20 1.35
N ILE A 88 3.60 9.98 1.81
CA ILE A 88 2.63 9.14 2.52
C ILE A 88 2.17 9.85 3.80
N ALA A 89 3.09 10.39 4.60
CA ALA A 89 2.75 11.09 5.83
C ALA A 89 1.88 12.34 5.57
N GLU A 90 2.21 13.12 4.53
CA GLU A 90 1.38 14.25 4.07
C GLU A 90 -0.04 13.80 3.70
N LEU A 91 -0.15 12.74 2.89
CA LEU A 91 -1.44 12.30 2.35
C LEU A 91 -2.33 11.68 3.41
N LEU A 92 -1.76 10.91 4.35
CA LEU A 92 -2.51 10.34 5.48
C LEU A 92 -2.99 11.42 6.45
N ALA A 93 -2.19 12.46 6.69
CA ALA A 93 -2.58 13.56 7.58
C ALA A 93 -3.68 14.45 6.97
N ALA A 94 -3.62 14.70 5.66
CA ALA A 94 -4.66 15.45 4.95
C ALA A 94 -5.93 14.62 4.72
N SER A 95 -5.77 13.30 4.62
CA SER A 95 -6.82 12.30 4.36
C SER A 95 -7.83 12.66 3.24
N PRO A 96 -7.41 13.22 2.08
CA PRO A 96 -8.33 13.48 0.99
C PRO A 96 -8.75 12.16 0.34
N PHE A 97 -10.04 11.83 0.39
CA PHE A 97 -10.48 10.56 -0.17
C PHE A 97 -11.94 10.55 -0.66
N TYR A 98 -12.16 9.85 -1.77
CA TYR A 98 -13.47 9.48 -2.29
C TYR A 98 -13.34 8.14 -3.02
N LEU A 99 -14.30 7.23 -2.87
CA LEU A 99 -14.20 5.92 -3.49
C LEU A 99 -14.52 5.98 -5.00
N ALA A 100 -13.51 6.24 -5.84
CA ALA A 100 -13.62 6.27 -7.29
C ALA A 100 -12.34 5.77 -8.00
N PRO A 101 -12.45 5.20 -9.22
CA PRO A 101 -11.29 4.72 -9.98
C PRO A 101 -10.18 5.75 -10.15
N GLU A 102 -10.55 7.02 -10.29
CA GLU A 102 -9.64 8.15 -10.49
C GLU A 102 -8.79 8.42 -9.25
N MET A 103 -9.23 8.06 -8.04
CA MET A 103 -8.42 8.29 -6.84
C MET A 103 -7.14 7.47 -6.81
N LEU A 104 -7.10 6.30 -7.44
CA LEU A 104 -5.91 5.45 -7.45
C LEU A 104 -4.72 6.12 -8.18
N PRO A 105 -4.85 6.62 -9.43
CA PRO A 105 -3.77 7.37 -10.08
C PRO A 105 -3.48 8.73 -9.42
N GLU A 106 -4.46 9.38 -8.77
CA GLU A 106 -4.20 10.61 -7.99
C GLU A 106 -3.30 10.33 -6.78
N ILE A 107 -3.59 9.28 -6.01
CA ILE A 107 -2.74 8.83 -4.90
C ILE A 107 -1.34 8.51 -5.43
N HIS A 108 -1.24 7.68 -6.47
CA HIS A 108 0.05 7.33 -7.05
C HIS A 108 0.85 8.57 -7.48
N ARG A 109 0.21 9.52 -8.19
CA ARG A 109 0.87 10.75 -8.62
C ARG A 109 1.42 11.52 -7.44
N TYR A 110 0.63 11.68 -6.39
CA TYR A 110 1.05 12.41 -5.20
C TYR A 110 2.25 11.76 -4.49
N LEU A 111 2.24 10.43 -4.38
CA LEU A 111 3.30 9.69 -3.69
C LEU A 111 4.65 9.74 -4.42
N PHE A 112 4.64 9.72 -5.75
CA PHE A 112 5.86 9.54 -6.55
C PHE A 112 6.28 10.79 -7.35
N GLN A 113 5.61 11.94 -7.17
CA GLN A 113 5.89 13.18 -7.93
C GLN A 113 7.31 13.76 -7.75
N ASP A 114 8.00 13.42 -6.67
CA ASP A 114 9.35 13.93 -6.39
C ASP A 114 10.47 12.99 -6.88
N LEU A 115 10.11 11.89 -7.55
CA LEU A 115 11.06 10.92 -8.10
C LEU A 115 11.28 11.12 -9.61
N ASP A 116 12.18 10.33 -10.20
CA ASP A 116 12.41 10.35 -11.64
C ASP A 116 11.14 9.97 -12.42
N ALA A 117 10.55 10.96 -13.09
CA ALA A 117 9.35 10.80 -13.88
C ALA A 117 9.48 9.77 -15.02
N ALA A 118 10.69 9.53 -15.54
CA ALA A 118 10.92 8.53 -16.57
C ALA A 118 10.96 7.08 -16.03
N VAL A 119 11.05 6.92 -14.71
CA VAL A 119 11.00 5.60 -14.04
C VAL A 119 9.62 5.36 -13.44
N TYR A 120 9.09 6.35 -12.72
CA TYR A 120 7.87 6.18 -11.92
C TYR A 120 6.59 6.53 -12.66
N HIS A 121 6.65 7.40 -13.67
CA HIS A 121 5.50 7.89 -14.42
C HIS A 121 4.30 8.25 -13.50
N PRO A 122 4.44 9.26 -12.61
CA PRO A 122 3.50 9.46 -11.51
C PRO A 122 2.04 9.62 -11.97
N GLY A 123 1.22 8.61 -11.68
CA GLY A 123 -0.21 8.59 -11.96
C GLY A 123 -0.58 8.14 -13.37
N GLU A 124 0.40 7.74 -14.18
CA GLU A 124 0.17 7.20 -15.52
C GLU A 124 0.16 5.69 -15.50
N PHE A 125 -0.75 5.09 -16.27
CA PHE A 125 -0.78 3.65 -16.44
C PHE A 125 0.27 3.20 -17.45
N LYS A 126 0.95 2.09 -17.16
CA LYS A 126 1.89 1.48 -18.09
C LYS A 126 1.18 0.88 -19.29
N THR A 127 1.90 0.83 -20.40
CA THR A 127 1.40 0.31 -21.68
C THR A 127 1.91 -1.11 -21.99
N GLU A 128 2.78 -1.64 -21.14
CA GLU A 128 3.42 -2.94 -21.33
C GLU A 128 3.00 -3.94 -20.25
N ARG A 129 2.95 -5.22 -20.64
CA ARG A 129 2.70 -6.31 -19.70
C ARG A 129 3.94 -6.55 -18.84
N MET A 130 3.67 -6.94 -17.59
CA MET A 130 4.71 -7.18 -16.60
C MET A 130 4.70 -8.64 -16.14
N VAL A 131 5.89 -9.17 -15.91
CA VAL A 131 6.14 -10.38 -15.12
C VAL A 131 7.03 -9.95 -13.98
N LYS A 132 6.63 -10.24 -12.74
CA LYS A 132 7.37 -9.86 -11.54
C LYS A 132 7.64 -11.11 -10.72
N GLN A 133 8.91 -11.39 -10.43
CA GLN A 133 9.26 -12.50 -9.56
C GLN A 133 8.82 -12.18 -8.13
N GLU A 134 8.12 -13.10 -7.49
CA GLU A 134 7.73 -12.99 -6.09
C GLU A 134 8.49 -14.02 -5.24
N ASP A 135 9.08 -13.54 -4.15
CA ASP A 135 9.93 -14.34 -3.25
C ASP A 135 9.22 -15.60 -2.78
N ILE A 136 7.97 -15.46 -2.33
CA ILE A 136 7.16 -16.55 -1.75
C ILE A 136 6.68 -17.58 -2.80
N LEU A 137 6.93 -17.33 -4.09
CA LEU A 137 6.53 -18.20 -5.20
C LEU A 137 7.72 -18.88 -5.89
N ASN A 138 8.89 -18.92 -5.24
CA ASN A 138 10.14 -19.39 -5.86
C ASN A 138 10.47 -18.61 -7.15
N GLY A 139 10.07 -17.33 -7.21
CA GLY A 139 10.28 -16.47 -8.36
C GLY A 139 9.26 -16.63 -9.47
N ASP A 140 8.19 -17.41 -9.30
CA ASP A 140 7.01 -17.29 -10.17
C ASP A 140 6.39 -15.90 -10.05
N SER A 141 5.49 -15.57 -10.97
CA SER A 141 4.76 -14.31 -10.99
C SER A 141 3.27 -14.52 -10.75
N VAL A 142 2.62 -13.54 -10.14
CA VAL A 142 1.17 -13.37 -10.29
C VAL A 142 0.88 -13.01 -11.76
N LEU A 143 -0.28 -13.42 -12.28
CA LEU A 143 -0.74 -12.96 -13.58
C LEU A 143 -1.40 -11.59 -13.43
N TYR A 144 -0.67 -10.54 -13.76
CA TYR A 144 -1.17 -9.16 -13.72
C TYR A 144 -2.10 -8.87 -14.91
N ALA A 145 -2.95 -7.84 -14.77
CA ALA A 145 -3.88 -7.47 -15.83
C ALA A 145 -3.15 -6.99 -17.10
N ASP A 146 -3.77 -7.23 -18.25
CA ASP A 146 -3.33 -6.68 -19.53
C ASP A 146 -3.62 -5.16 -19.55
N PRO A 147 -2.71 -4.31 -20.05
CA PRO A 147 -2.92 -2.86 -20.14
C PRO A 147 -4.22 -2.45 -20.83
N LEU A 148 -4.71 -3.25 -21.79
CA LEU A 148 -6.00 -3.01 -22.46
C LEU A 148 -7.21 -3.10 -21.52
N ALA A 149 -7.04 -3.69 -20.34
CA ALA A 149 -8.11 -3.92 -19.37
C ALA A 149 -8.05 -3.01 -18.14
N TYR A 150 -7.00 -2.21 -17.92
CA TYR A 150 -6.80 -1.46 -16.67
C TYR A 150 -8.00 -0.59 -16.31
N GLU A 151 -8.43 0.30 -17.21
CA GLU A 151 -9.57 1.17 -16.94
C GLU A 151 -10.85 0.38 -16.65
N MET A 152 -11.13 -0.66 -17.44
CA MET A 152 -12.34 -1.46 -17.31
C MET A 152 -12.35 -2.25 -16.00
N ALA A 153 -11.21 -2.84 -15.62
CA ALA A 153 -11.06 -3.59 -14.39
C ALA A 153 -11.19 -2.69 -13.16
N LEU A 154 -10.56 -1.50 -13.18
CA LEU A 154 -10.69 -0.50 -12.12
C LEU A 154 -12.14 -0.01 -12.01
N LYS A 155 -12.78 0.38 -13.12
CA LYS A 155 -14.20 0.77 -13.11
C LYS A 155 -15.09 -0.32 -12.51
N GLY A 156 -14.84 -1.59 -12.87
CA GLY A 156 -15.61 -2.73 -12.37
C GLY A 156 -15.45 -2.98 -10.86
N VAL A 157 -14.22 -3.01 -10.35
CA VAL A 157 -13.97 -3.27 -8.92
C VAL A 157 -14.48 -2.12 -8.05
N PHE A 158 -14.27 -0.86 -8.46
CA PHE A 158 -14.75 0.29 -7.71
C PHE A 158 -16.28 0.40 -7.72
N ALA A 159 -16.96 0.04 -8.82
CA ALA A 159 -18.42 -0.02 -8.84
C ALA A 159 -18.96 -1.11 -7.90
N THR A 160 -18.29 -2.27 -7.86
CA THR A 160 -18.61 -3.37 -6.94
C THR A 160 -18.41 -2.93 -5.49
N GLU A 161 -17.32 -2.23 -5.21
CA GLU A 161 -17.00 -1.73 -3.87
C GLU A 161 -17.98 -0.66 -3.39
N GLN A 162 -18.33 0.30 -4.25
CA GLN A 162 -19.32 1.35 -3.95
C GLN A 162 -20.72 0.79 -3.63
N ALA A 163 -21.05 -0.40 -4.14
CA ALA A 163 -22.33 -1.06 -3.85
C ALA A 163 -22.36 -1.75 -2.48
N LYS A 164 -21.22 -1.86 -1.78
CA LYS A 164 -21.15 -2.49 -0.46
C LYS A 164 -21.55 -1.52 0.64
N SER A 165 -22.14 -2.06 1.68
CA SER A 165 -22.41 -1.36 2.94
C SER A 165 -21.68 -2.10 4.04
N TYR A 166 -20.62 -1.50 4.57
CA TYR A 166 -19.85 -2.07 5.66
C TYR A 166 -20.50 -1.75 7.01
N GLY A 167 -20.78 -2.80 7.79
CA GLY A 167 -21.16 -2.68 9.19
C GLY A 167 -19.92 -2.72 10.09
N ALA A 168 -19.58 -3.92 10.56
CA ALA A 168 -18.44 -4.11 11.46
C ALA A 168 -17.11 -4.30 10.72
N LEU A 169 -17.17 -4.53 9.39
CA LEU A 169 -16.05 -4.95 8.55
C LEU A 169 -15.39 -6.21 9.14
N ALA A 170 -16.18 -7.28 9.23
CA ALA A 170 -15.75 -8.56 9.79
C ALA A 170 -16.29 -9.74 8.96
N LYS A 171 -15.67 -10.92 9.08
CA LYS A 171 -16.06 -12.14 8.35
C LYS A 171 -16.15 -11.87 6.85
N ASP A 172 -17.30 -12.15 6.22
CA ASP A 172 -17.53 -12.01 4.78
C ASP A 172 -17.36 -10.56 4.29
N GLU A 173 -17.67 -9.56 5.12
CA GLU A 173 -17.42 -8.15 4.79
C GLU A 173 -15.92 -7.90 4.63
N LEU A 174 -15.14 -8.37 5.60
CA LEU A 174 -13.69 -8.19 5.59
C LEU A 174 -13.02 -9.02 4.48
N ALA A 175 -13.47 -10.25 4.25
CA ALA A 175 -13.01 -11.05 3.12
C ALA A 175 -13.31 -10.33 1.80
N GLY A 176 -14.53 -9.82 1.61
CA GLY A 176 -14.89 -9.05 0.42
C GLY A 176 -14.07 -7.77 0.25
N PHE A 177 -13.75 -7.06 1.33
CA PHE A 177 -12.85 -5.91 1.31
C PHE A 177 -11.43 -6.32 0.88
N CYS A 178 -10.87 -7.36 1.52
CA CYS A 178 -9.54 -7.89 1.21
C CYS A 178 -9.44 -8.34 -0.25
N HIS A 179 -10.48 -9.01 -0.77
CA HIS A 179 -10.58 -9.37 -2.17
C HIS A 179 -10.47 -8.14 -3.10
N SER A 180 -11.24 -7.09 -2.83
CA SER A 180 -11.21 -5.86 -3.62
C SER A 180 -9.83 -5.20 -3.62
N ILE A 181 -9.19 -5.10 -2.44
CA ILE A 181 -7.84 -4.52 -2.32
C ILE A 181 -6.82 -5.36 -3.09
N ALA A 182 -6.84 -6.68 -2.91
CA ALA A 182 -5.93 -7.59 -3.61
C ALA A 182 -6.14 -7.57 -5.13
N PHE A 183 -7.40 -7.47 -5.57
CA PHE A 183 -7.72 -7.37 -6.98
C PHE A 183 -7.25 -6.03 -7.59
N ILE A 184 -7.43 -4.90 -6.89
CA ILE A 184 -6.85 -3.62 -7.30
C ILE A 184 -5.32 -3.73 -7.44
N TRP A 185 -4.66 -4.39 -6.50
CA TRP A 185 -3.22 -4.64 -6.59
C TRP A 185 -2.82 -5.56 -7.74
N GLN A 186 -3.62 -6.60 -8.06
CA GLN A 186 -3.38 -7.49 -9.21
C GLN A 186 -3.56 -6.79 -10.56
N ILE A 187 -4.37 -5.74 -10.65
CA ILE A 187 -4.43 -4.92 -11.87
C ILE A 187 -3.05 -4.34 -12.15
N HIS A 188 -2.34 -3.90 -11.11
CA HIS A 188 -0.94 -3.45 -11.13
C HIS A 188 -0.64 -2.44 -12.25
N PRO A 189 -1.41 -1.34 -12.36
CA PRO A 189 -1.41 -0.51 -13.56
C PRO A 189 -0.20 0.43 -13.68
N PHE A 190 0.57 0.66 -12.61
CA PHE A 190 1.69 1.60 -12.63
C PHE A 190 3.02 0.92 -12.93
N TYR A 191 4.02 1.71 -13.30
CA TYR A 191 5.38 1.24 -13.58
C TYR A 191 6.07 0.75 -12.31
N GLU A 192 6.04 1.55 -11.25
CA GLU A 192 6.55 1.23 -9.92
C GLU A 192 5.54 1.62 -8.84
N GLY A 193 5.79 1.26 -7.57
CA GLY A 193 5.02 1.84 -6.46
C GLY A 193 3.58 1.34 -6.27
N ASN A 194 3.16 0.29 -6.99
CA ASN A 194 1.80 -0.27 -6.91
C ASN A 194 1.42 -0.71 -5.48
N THR A 195 2.31 -1.40 -4.77
CA THR A 195 2.03 -1.89 -3.41
C THR A 195 1.82 -0.75 -2.41
N ARG A 196 2.71 0.25 -2.41
CA ARG A 196 2.59 1.44 -1.55
C ARG A 196 1.33 2.26 -1.88
N THR A 197 1.01 2.41 -3.16
CA THR A 197 -0.24 3.07 -3.60
C THR A 197 -1.47 2.37 -3.06
N VAL A 198 -1.55 1.04 -3.19
CA VAL A 198 -2.71 0.26 -2.73
C VAL A 198 -2.81 0.24 -1.21
N ALA A 199 -1.68 0.17 -0.50
CA ALA A 199 -1.66 0.28 0.96
C ALA A 199 -2.25 1.63 1.42
N VAL A 200 -1.77 2.74 0.85
CA VAL A 200 -2.26 4.08 1.20
C VAL A 200 -3.72 4.27 0.80
N PHE A 201 -4.13 3.79 -0.37
CA PHE A 201 -5.54 3.75 -0.78
C PHE A 201 -6.41 3.04 0.26
N SER A 202 -5.99 1.86 0.72
CA SER A 202 -6.76 1.09 1.72
C SER A 202 -6.86 1.82 3.06
N ALA A 203 -5.78 2.47 3.52
CA ALA A 203 -5.77 3.24 4.76
C ALA A 203 -6.70 4.46 4.68
N LEU A 204 -6.62 5.23 3.60
CA LEU A 204 -7.52 6.36 3.36
C LEU A 204 -8.98 5.92 3.26
N TYR A 205 -9.24 4.77 2.62
CA TYR A 205 -10.59 4.25 2.50
C TYR A 205 -11.16 3.80 3.84
N LEU A 206 -10.38 3.08 4.66
CA LEU A 206 -10.79 2.67 6.01
C LEU A 206 -11.09 3.89 6.90
N ASN A 207 -10.27 4.95 6.80
CA ASN A 207 -10.54 6.21 7.48
C ASN A 207 -11.86 6.85 7.01
N GLN A 208 -12.13 6.86 5.70
CA GLN A 208 -13.41 7.36 5.16
C GLN A 208 -14.62 6.56 5.68
N LEU A 209 -14.46 5.26 5.84
CA LEU A 209 -15.49 4.38 6.41
C LEU A 209 -15.66 4.56 7.94
N GLY A 210 -14.81 5.34 8.59
CA GLY A 210 -14.88 5.63 10.02
C GLY A 210 -14.26 4.56 10.91
N PHE A 211 -13.42 3.67 10.35
CA PHE A 211 -12.67 2.71 11.15
C PHE A 211 -11.40 3.35 11.70
N ASP A 212 -11.20 3.24 13.01
CA ASP A 212 -9.93 3.57 13.66
C ASP A 212 -8.97 2.40 13.45
N VAL A 213 -7.97 2.60 12.59
CA VAL A 213 -7.00 1.57 12.23
C VAL A 213 -5.76 1.68 13.10
N SER A 214 -5.41 0.59 13.79
CA SER A 214 -4.06 0.39 14.30
C SER A 214 -3.14 0.17 13.10
N ASN A 215 -2.18 1.05 12.87
CA ASN A 215 -1.29 0.92 11.72
C ASN A 215 0.05 0.23 12.05
N GLU A 216 0.19 -0.38 13.23
CA GLU A 216 1.32 -1.25 13.57
C GLU A 216 1.63 -2.30 12.47
N PRO A 217 0.63 -2.97 11.86
CA PRO A 217 0.88 -3.90 10.78
C PRO A 217 1.58 -3.28 9.56
N PHE A 218 1.25 -2.04 9.19
CA PHE A 218 1.97 -1.34 8.11
C PHE A 218 3.36 -0.87 8.55
N GLU A 219 3.54 -0.53 9.83
CA GLU A 219 4.83 -0.14 10.38
C GLU A 219 5.85 -1.29 10.36
N HIS A 220 5.43 -2.47 10.83
CA HIS A 220 6.34 -3.57 11.13
C HIS A 220 6.24 -4.76 10.16
N HIS A 221 5.16 -4.86 9.39
CA HIS A 221 4.83 -6.06 8.61
C HIS A 221 4.47 -5.76 7.16
N ALA A 222 5.00 -4.67 6.58
CA ALA A 222 4.74 -4.29 5.19
C ALA A 222 5.14 -5.36 4.15
N ARG A 223 6.20 -6.14 4.38
CA ARG A 223 6.55 -7.28 3.52
C ARG A 223 5.52 -8.41 3.59
N TYR A 224 4.98 -8.68 4.77
CA TYR A 224 3.90 -9.65 4.92
C TYR A 224 2.64 -9.19 4.17
N PHE A 225 2.29 -7.89 4.24
CA PHE A 225 1.19 -7.33 3.47
C PHE A 225 1.37 -7.57 1.96
N ARG A 226 2.57 -7.30 1.42
CA ARG A 226 2.89 -7.58 0.01
C ARG A 226 2.70 -9.07 -0.33
N ASP A 227 3.24 -9.96 0.49
CA ASP A 227 3.13 -11.41 0.28
C ASP A 227 1.67 -11.90 0.38
N ALA A 228 0.87 -11.30 1.28
CA ALA A 228 -0.54 -11.62 1.44
C ALA A 228 -1.36 -11.19 0.21
N LEU A 229 -1.04 -10.06 -0.42
CA LEU A 229 -1.62 -9.65 -1.70
C LEU A 229 -1.30 -10.66 -2.82
N VAL A 230 -0.05 -11.16 -2.86
CA VAL A 230 0.36 -12.21 -3.79
C VAL A 230 -0.46 -13.50 -3.54
N ARG A 231 -0.57 -13.95 -2.29
CA ARG A 231 -1.32 -15.16 -1.93
C ARG A 231 -2.82 -15.06 -2.24
N ALA A 232 -3.40 -13.88 -2.05
CA ALA A 232 -4.80 -13.64 -2.38
C ALA A 232 -5.08 -13.74 -3.89
N MET A 233 -4.06 -13.63 -4.76
CA MET A 233 -4.24 -13.48 -6.21
C MET A 233 -3.53 -14.54 -7.05
N TYR A 234 -2.64 -15.34 -6.46
CA TYR A 234 -1.87 -16.36 -7.17
C TYR A 234 -2.67 -17.66 -7.36
N ARG A 235 -2.55 -18.26 -8.55
CA ARG A 235 -3.20 -19.53 -8.88
C ARG A 235 -2.30 -20.42 -9.75
N ASN A 236 -2.07 -21.64 -9.26
CA ASN A 236 -1.34 -22.68 -9.98
C ASN A 236 -1.97 -24.05 -9.70
N VAL A 237 -2.90 -24.46 -10.57
CA VAL A 237 -3.64 -25.72 -10.44
C VAL A 237 -2.71 -26.95 -10.48
N PRO A 238 -1.71 -27.06 -11.39
CA PRO A 238 -0.74 -28.15 -11.35
C PRO A 238 0.01 -28.30 -10.02
N ALA A 239 0.31 -27.18 -9.35
CA ALA A 239 0.96 -27.17 -8.05
C ALA A 239 -0.01 -27.32 -6.85
N GLY A 240 -1.33 -27.42 -7.10
CA GLY A 240 -2.35 -27.46 -6.05
C GLY A 240 -2.54 -26.14 -5.30
N ILE A 241 -2.07 -25.02 -5.86
CA ILE A 241 -2.10 -23.71 -5.21
C ILE A 241 -3.27 -22.90 -5.76
N PHE A 242 -4.11 -22.42 -4.84
CA PHE A 242 -5.27 -21.59 -5.12
C PHE A 242 -5.14 -20.26 -4.39
N PRO A 243 -5.83 -19.21 -4.88
CA PRO A 243 -5.96 -17.94 -4.17
C PRO A 243 -6.39 -18.15 -2.72
N ASP A 244 -5.67 -17.54 -1.79
CA ASP A 244 -5.92 -17.63 -0.36
C ASP A 244 -5.84 -16.24 0.28
N GLU A 245 -7.02 -15.69 0.54
CA GLU A 245 -7.20 -14.35 1.07
C GLU A 245 -7.06 -14.31 2.60
N ALA A 246 -6.99 -15.48 3.27
CA ALA A 246 -7.00 -15.56 4.73
C ALA A 246 -5.79 -14.84 5.36
N PHE A 247 -4.64 -14.81 4.67
CA PHE A 247 -3.47 -14.07 5.14
C PHE A 247 -3.69 -12.56 5.13
N LEU A 248 -4.38 -12.04 4.11
CA LEU A 248 -4.71 -10.62 3.99
C LEU A 248 -5.81 -10.25 4.99
N VAL A 249 -6.80 -11.12 5.18
CA VAL A 249 -7.81 -10.98 6.24
C VAL A 249 -7.13 -10.91 7.61
N LYS A 250 -6.22 -11.83 7.94
CA LYS A 250 -5.42 -11.82 9.18
C LYS A 250 -4.67 -10.49 9.37
N PHE A 251 -4.11 -9.93 8.30
CA PHE A 251 -3.44 -8.63 8.33
C PHE A 251 -4.41 -7.50 8.68
N TYR A 252 -5.55 -7.41 7.99
CA TYR A 252 -6.53 -6.36 8.25
C TYR A 252 -7.29 -6.54 9.56
N GLU A 253 -7.48 -7.76 10.06
CA GLU A 253 -8.01 -7.97 11.42
C GLU A 253 -7.09 -7.34 12.47
N SER A 254 -5.76 -7.52 12.32
CA SER A 254 -4.78 -6.88 13.18
C SER A 254 -4.81 -5.35 13.02
N LEU A 255 -4.92 -4.88 11.78
CA LEU A 255 -5.06 -3.46 11.47
C LEU A 255 -6.29 -2.84 12.13
N LEU A 256 -7.38 -3.59 12.26
CA LEU A 256 -8.61 -3.18 12.93
C LEU A 256 -8.58 -3.41 14.46
N GLY A 257 -7.42 -3.79 15.03
CA GLY A 257 -7.22 -4.03 16.46
C GLY A 257 -7.85 -5.32 16.99
N ARG A 258 -8.15 -6.29 16.10
CA ARG A 258 -8.88 -7.53 16.41
C ARG A 258 -8.09 -8.80 16.11
N GLY A 259 -6.94 -8.67 15.46
CA GLY A 259 -6.12 -9.77 14.98
C GLY A 259 -4.83 -10.00 15.78
N PRO A 260 -3.92 -10.84 15.27
CA PRO A 260 -2.67 -11.17 15.94
C PRO A 260 -1.68 -10.01 15.91
N ALA A 261 -0.74 -9.99 16.85
CA ALA A 261 0.35 -9.01 16.91
C ALA A 261 1.62 -9.46 16.16
N SER A 262 1.63 -10.67 15.59
CA SER A 262 2.80 -11.24 14.91
C SER A 262 2.43 -11.92 13.61
N PHE A 263 3.32 -11.78 12.64
CA PHE A 263 3.14 -12.28 11.28
C PHE A 263 4.38 -13.06 10.87
N ASP A 264 4.16 -14.26 10.34
CA ASP A 264 5.22 -15.12 9.81
C ASP A 264 5.08 -15.21 8.30
N ARG A 265 6.14 -14.81 7.58
CA ARG A 265 6.16 -14.83 6.12
C ARG A 265 6.40 -16.25 5.57
N GLU A 266 6.95 -17.16 6.37
CA GLU A 266 7.17 -18.55 5.96
C GLU A 266 5.83 -19.28 5.71
N GLU A 267 4.78 -18.93 6.46
CA GLU A 267 3.41 -19.43 6.24
C GLU A 267 2.88 -19.11 4.82
N LEU A 268 3.43 -18.07 4.18
CA LEU A 268 3.01 -17.61 2.87
C LEU A 268 3.76 -18.31 1.73
N MET A 269 4.81 -19.08 2.02
CA MET A 269 5.58 -19.77 0.99
C MET A 269 4.75 -20.84 0.28
N CYS A 270 4.75 -20.78 -1.04
CA CYS A 270 4.16 -21.80 -1.90
C CYS A 270 5.13 -22.98 -2.07
N LEU A 271 5.35 -23.75 -0.99
CA LEU A 271 6.35 -24.82 -0.89
C LEU A 271 6.43 -25.77 -2.11
N PRO A 272 5.30 -26.22 -2.73
CA PRO A 272 5.38 -27.07 -3.92
C PRO A 272 6.23 -26.48 -5.07
N LEU A 273 6.29 -25.16 -5.22
CA LEU A 273 7.09 -24.48 -6.26
C LEU A 273 8.60 -24.51 -5.95
N PHE A 274 8.97 -24.55 -4.68
CA PHE A 274 10.36 -24.67 -4.22
C PHE A 274 10.84 -26.12 -4.31
N GLU A 275 9.97 -27.06 -3.93
CA GLU A 275 10.26 -28.49 -4.00
C GLU A 275 10.38 -28.99 -5.44
N ASN A 276 9.61 -28.41 -6.37
CA ASN A 276 9.65 -28.73 -7.78
C ASN A 276 9.55 -27.47 -8.66
N PRO A 277 10.68 -26.85 -9.02
CA PRO A 277 10.71 -25.68 -9.91
C PRO A 277 10.07 -25.91 -11.29
N ALA A 278 9.89 -27.15 -11.74
CA ALA A 278 9.16 -27.42 -12.98
C ALA A 278 7.66 -27.07 -12.90
N LEU A 279 7.14 -26.78 -11.70
CA LEU A 279 5.78 -26.31 -11.47
C LEU A 279 5.64 -24.79 -11.62
N LEU A 280 6.73 -24.02 -11.77
CA LEU A 280 6.62 -22.59 -12.10
C LEU A 280 5.83 -22.42 -13.40
N ARG A 281 4.85 -21.51 -13.38
CA ARG A 281 3.85 -21.39 -14.45
C ARG A 281 4.09 -20.17 -15.34
N ASN A 282 4.44 -19.04 -14.74
CA ASN A 282 4.52 -17.75 -15.43
C ASN A 282 5.97 -17.30 -15.64
N VAL A 283 6.92 -18.01 -15.05
CA VAL A 283 8.37 -17.81 -15.21
C VAL A 283 9.02 -19.14 -15.59
N ASP A 284 10.07 -19.07 -16.41
CA ASP A 284 10.89 -20.24 -16.78
C ASP A 284 11.47 -20.91 -15.52
N PRO A 285 11.29 -22.23 -15.32
CA PRO A 285 11.90 -22.99 -14.23
C PRO A 285 13.40 -22.78 -14.04
N ALA A 286 14.14 -22.49 -15.11
CA ALA A 286 15.58 -22.19 -15.05
C ALA A 286 15.90 -20.85 -14.35
N LYS A 287 14.89 -20.01 -14.14
CA LYS A 287 14.96 -18.72 -13.43
C LYS A 287 14.35 -18.78 -12.03
N ALA A 288 14.06 -19.98 -11.52
CA ALA A 288 13.68 -20.17 -10.13
C ALA A 288 14.69 -19.51 -9.19
N LEU A 289 14.22 -19.02 -8.05
CA LEU A 289 15.09 -18.32 -7.11
C LEU A 289 16.18 -19.26 -6.58
N ASP A 290 17.36 -18.69 -6.36
CA ASP A 290 18.44 -19.36 -5.67
C ASP A 290 18.09 -19.43 -4.17
N THR A 291 17.55 -20.58 -3.77
CA THR A 291 17.08 -20.82 -2.39
C THR A 291 18.19 -20.84 -1.35
N SER A 292 19.46 -20.87 -1.76
CA SER A 292 20.60 -20.72 -0.84
C SER A 292 20.68 -19.32 -0.21
N LYS A 293 19.92 -18.35 -0.74
CA LYS A 293 19.85 -16.96 -0.26
C LYS A 293 18.58 -16.63 0.52
N LEU A 294 17.68 -17.60 0.72
CA LEU A 294 16.42 -17.43 1.47
C LEU A 294 16.55 -17.81 2.96
N ALA A 295 17.77 -18.11 3.43
CA ALA A 295 18.10 -18.45 4.82
C ALA A 295 18.45 -17.22 5.66
#